data_AF-A0A8J2XGR6-F1
#
_entry.id   AF-A0A8J2XGR6-F1
#
_cell.length_a   1.000
_cell.length_b   1.000
_cell.length_c   1.000
_cell.angle_alpha   90.00
_cell.angle_beta   90.00
_cell.angle_gamma   90.00
#
_symmetry.space_group_name_H-M   'P 1'
#
loop_
_entity.id
_entity.type
_entity.pdbx_description
1 polymer ?
#
loop_
_entity_poly.entity_id
_entity_poly.type
_entity_poly.pdbx_seq_one_letter_code
_entity_poly.pdbx_strand_id
1 'polypeptide(L)' 'MLRDDFNEDSDIDFLYVFFPDAKWGLKEWLRMEDQLQKLVSRDIDLVSKQSIENSHNWIRRRNILGSAKIIYARFG' A
#
# COMPACT_ATOMS: atom_id res chain seq x y z
N MET A 1 -9.28 -11.44 2.93
CA MET A 1 -8.69 -12.58 3.67
C MET A 1 -7.19 -12.56 3.39
N LEU A 2 -6.36 -12.80 4.41
CA LEU A 2 -4.93 -13.03 4.22
C LEU A 2 -4.76 -14.40 3.52
N ARG A 3 -3.64 -14.61 2.83
CA ARG A 3 -3.33 -15.90 2.21
C ARG A 3 -3.01 -16.93 3.30
N ASP A 4 -3.18 -18.21 2.99
CA ASP A 4 -3.00 -19.30 3.95
C ASP A 4 -1.54 -19.44 4.45
N ASP A 5 -0.58 -18.86 3.73
CA ASP A 5 0.84 -18.83 4.05
C ASP A 5 1.29 -17.55 4.79
N PHE A 6 0.37 -16.63 5.09
CA PHE A 6 0.70 -15.42 5.85
C PHE A 6 1.09 -15.77 7.29
N ASN A 7 2.31 -15.39 7.66
CA ASN A 7 2.90 -15.65 8.97
C ASN A 7 3.41 -14.35 9.61
N GLU A 8 4.12 -14.45 10.73
CA GLU A 8 4.63 -13.30 11.48
C GLU A 8 5.77 -12.56 10.75
N ASP A 9 6.49 -13.25 9.85
CA ASP A 9 7.61 -12.73 9.08
C ASP A 9 7.20 -12.15 7.72
N SER A 10 5.93 -12.28 7.32
CA SER A 10 5.45 -11.74 6.04
C SER A 10 5.55 -10.21 5.99
N ASP A 11 5.66 -9.65 4.81
CA ASP A 11 5.55 -8.21 4.57
C ASP A 11 4.09 -7.74 4.69
N ILE A 12 3.92 -6.43 4.90
CA ILE A 12 2.61 -5.77 4.85
C ILE A 12 2.56 -4.82 3.66
N ASP A 13 1.71 -5.13 2.70
CA ASP A 13 1.41 -4.25 1.57
C ASP A 13 0.53 -3.06 1.99
N PHE A 14 0.99 -1.84 1.75
CA PHE A 14 0.20 -0.61 1.84
C PHE A 14 -0.08 -0.04 0.45
N LEU A 15 -1.36 0.12 0.12
CA LEU A 15 -1.76 0.87 -1.07
C LEU A 15 -1.95 2.34 -0.74
N TYR A 16 -1.28 3.23 -1.48
CA TYR A 16 -1.43 4.67 -1.32
C TYR A 16 -2.11 5.33 -2.53
N VAL A 17 -2.78 6.44 -2.26
CA VAL A 17 -3.30 7.39 -3.24
C VAL A 17 -2.86 8.78 -2.81
N PHE A 18 -2.26 9.56 -3.71
CA PHE A 18 -1.92 10.94 -3.42
C PHE A 18 -3.14 11.84 -3.55
N PHE A 19 -3.19 12.88 -2.70
CA PHE A 19 -4.07 14.01 -2.95
C PHE A 19 -3.58 14.77 -4.19
N PRO A 20 -4.48 15.39 -4.98
CA PRO A 20 -4.11 16.09 -6.20
C PRO A 20 -3.05 17.19 -6.01
N ASP A 21 -3.02 17.80 -4.82
CA ASP A 21 -2.14 18.90 -4.43
C ASP A 21 -0.92 18.44 -3.63
N ALA A 22 -0.75 17.13 -3.45
CA ALA A 22 0.30 16.59 -2.60
C ALA A 22 1.67 16.75 -3.27
N LYS A 23 2.60 17.44 -2.58
CA LYS A 23 3.99 17.56 -3.01
C LYS A 23 4.82 16.43 -2.40
N TRP A 24 4.97 15.34 -3.15
CA TRP A 24 5.77 14.19 -2.72
C TRP A 24 7.03 14.08 -3.56
N GLY A 25 8.18 14.09 -2.89
CA GLY A 25 9.45 13.69 -3.45
C GLY A 25 9.98 12.42 -2.79
N LEU A 26 11.20 12.04 -3.15
CA LEU A 26 11.89 10.88 -2.60
C LEU A 26 12.01 10.93 -1.06
N LYS A 27 12.19 12.13 -0.49
CA LYS A 27 12.36 12.31 0.96
C LYS A 27 11.07 12.00 1.72
N GLU A 28 9.94 12.50 1.24
CA GLU A 28 8.63 12.26 1.83
C GLU A 28 8.25 10.78 1.71
N TRP A 29 8.61 10.17 0.58
CA TRP A 29 8.45 8.74 0.36
C TRP A 29 9.21 7.88 1.39
N LEU A 30 10.53 8.08 1.50
CA LEU A 30 11.37 7.35 2.45
C LEU A 30 10.90 7.54 3.90
N ARG A 31 10.45 8.75 4.23
CA ARG A 31 9.90 9.03 5.56
C ARG A 31 8.61 8.26 5.81
N MET A 32 7.72 8.17 4.82
CA MET A 32 6.47 7.42 4.97
C MET A 32 6.73 5.94 5.20
N GLU A 33 7.61 5.37 4.38
CA GLU A 33 8.02 3.97 4.46
C GLU A 33 8.57 3.64 5.86
N ASP A 34 9.56 4.42 6.33
CA ASP A 34 10.14 4.28 7.68
C ASP A 34 9.10 4.40 8.79
N GLN A 35 8.17 5.36 8.69
CA GLN A 35 7.13 5.55 9.70
C GLN A 35 6.12 4.41 9.72
N LEU A 36 5.72 3.88 8.56
CA LEU A 36 4.80 2.75 8.47
C LEU A 36 5.45 1.46 8.98
N GLN A 37 6.70 1.18 8.60
CA GLN A 37 7.45 0.02 9.12
C GLN A 37 7.53 0.05 10.64
N LYS A 38 7.89 1.22 11.22
CA LYS A 38 7.93 1.38 12.69
C LYS A 38 6.56 1.20 13.35
N LEU A 39 5.49 1.63 12.69
CA LEU A 39 4.13 1.50 13.21
C LEU A 39 3.68 0.03 13.30
N VAL A 40 4.02 -0.78 12.30
CA VAL A 40 3.61 -2.19 12.25
C VAL A 40 4.68 -3.17 12.75
N SER A 41 5.89 -2.68 13.02
CA SER A 41 7.06 -3.47 13.43
C SER A 41 7.41 -4.61 12.48
N ARG A 42 7.16 -4.41 11.17
CA ARG A 42 7.39 -5.37 10.08
C ARG A 42 7.83 -4.62 8.84
N ASP A 43 8.44 -5.36 7.91
CA ASP A 43 8.71 -4.83 6.58
C ASP A 43 7.41 -4.55 5.84
N ILE A 44 7.42 -3.48 5.06
CA ILE A 44 6.23 -3.01 4.35
C ILE A 44 6.56 -2.73 2.90
N ASP A 45 5.61 -3.04 2.02
CA ASP A 45 5.65 -2.71 0.60
C ASP A 45 4.68 -1.56 0.33
N LEU A 46 5.19 -0.37 0.03
CA LEU A 46 4.37 0.80 -0.27
C LEU A 46 4.12 0.90 -1.78
N VAL A 47 2.88 0.66 -2.21
CA VAL A 47 2.52 0.52 -3.64
C VAL A 47 1.44 1.52 -4.04
N SER A 48 1.61 2.14 -5.21
CA SER A 48 0.60 3.05 -5.75
C SER A 48 -0.67 2.27 -6.09
N LYS A 49 -1.82 2.64 -5.52
CA LYS A 49 -3.10 2.04 -5.91
C LYS A 49 -3.37 2.23 -7.41
N GLN A 50 -3.00 3.39 -7.95
CA GLN A 50 -3.19 3.73 -9.36
C GLN A 50 -2.34 2.83 -10.28
N SER A 51 -1.14 2.42 -9.87
CA SER A 51 -0.33 1.47 -10.65
C SER A 51 -0.95 0.06 -10.66
N ILE A 52 -1.61 -0.35 -9.57
CA ILE A 52 -2.38 -1.60 -9.53
C ILE A 52 -3.62 -1.53 -10.42
N GLU A 53 -4.37 -0.43 -10.37
CA GLU A 53 -5.57 -0.22 -11.19
C GLU A 53 -5.24 -0.28 -12.70
N ASN A 54 -4.09 0.27 -13.09
CA ASN A 54 -3.59 0.30 -14.47
C ASN A 54 -2.74 -0.93 -14.85
N SER A 55 -2.57 -1.91 -13.96
CA SER A 55 -1.77 -3.10 -14.23
C SER A 55 -2.39 -3.96 -15.35
N HIS A 56 -1.57 -4.34 -16.34
CA HIS A 56 -1.93 -5.30 -17.39
C HIS A 56 -2.24 -6.70 -16.83
N ASN A 57 -1.64 -7.05 -15.69
CA ASN A 57 -1.96 -8.30 -14.99
C ASN A 57 -3.29 -8.14 -14.23
N TRP A 58 -4.38 -8.52 -14.91
CA TRP A 58 -5.74 -8.39 -14.39
C TRP A 58 -6.01 -9.30 -13.19
N ILE A 59 -5.34 -10.46 -13.08
CA ILE A 59 -5.48 -11.39 -11.95
C ILE A 59 -4.90 -10.74 -10.70
N ARG A 60 -3.66 -10.22 -10.78
CA ARG A 60 -3.02 -9.49 -9.68
C ARG A 60 -3.85 -8.29 -9.24
N ARG A 61 -4.33 -7.49 -10.21
CA ARG A 61 -5.19 -6.33 -9.94
C ARG A 61 -6.46 -6.73 -9.20
N ARG A 62 -7.16 -7.76 -9.67
CA ARG A 62 -8.41 -8.26 -9.05
C ARG A 62 -8.17 -8.76 -7.63
N ASN A 63 -7.11 -9.52 -7.40
CA ASN A 63 -6.80 -10.08 -6.08
C ASN A 63 -6.43 -8.99 -5.07
N ILE A 64 -5.57 -8.05 -5.47
CA ILE A 64 -5.12 -6.96 -4.58
C ILE A 64 -6.29 -6.01 -4.29
N LEU A 65 -6.95 -5.47 -5.32
CA LEU A 65 -8.03 -4.50 -5.10
C LEU A 65 -9.27 -5.13 -4.46
N GLY A 66 -9.55 -6.40 -4.74
CA GLY A 66 -10.68 -7.12 -4.16
C GLY A 66 -10.51 -7.49 -2.68
N SER A 67 -9.27 -7.49 -2.17
CA SER A 67 -8.96 -7.78 -0.77
C SER A 67 -8.50 -6.55 0.03
N ALA A 68 -8.15 -5.45 -0.64
CA ALA A 68 -7.72 -4.21 -0.04
C ALA A 68 -8.80 -3.62 0.90
N LYS A 69 -8.34 -3.06 2.02
CA LYS A 69 -9.19 -2.36 2.99
C LYS A 69 -8.72 -0.92 3.15
N ILE A 70 -9.66 0.01 3.19
CA ILE A 70 -9.36 1.41 3.46
C ILE A 70 -9.05 1.56 4.95
N ILE A 71 -7.84 1.98 5.28
CA ILE A 71 -7.41 2.29 6.65
C ILE A 71 -7.41 3.79 6.96
N TYR A 72 -7.29 4.61 5.92
CA TYR A 72 -7.37 6.07 6.00
C TYR A 72 -7.98 6.60 4.69
N ALA A 73 -8.97 7.47 4.83
CA ALA A 73 -9.51 8.24 3.73
C ALA A 73 -9.83 9.64 4.25
N ARG A 74 -9.42 10.66 3.50
CA ARG A 74 -9.88 12.02 3.71
C ARG A 74 -10.76 12.40 2.53
N PHE A 75 -12.03 12.65 2.83
CA PHE A 75 -12.96 13.21 1.88
C PHE A 75 -12.81 14.73 1.91
N GLY A 76 -12.87 15.35 0.73
CA GLY A 76 -12.89 16.80 0.58
C GLY A 76 -14.23 17.40 1.00
#